data_AF-A0A382ZUT2-F1
#
_entry.id   AF-A0A382ZUT2-F1
#
_cell.length_a   1.000
_cell.length_b   1.000
_cell.length_c   1.000
_cell.angle_alpha   90.00
_cell.angle_beta   90.00
_cell.angle_gamma   90.00
#
_symmetry.space_group_name_H-M   'P 1'
#
loop_
_entity.id
_entity.type
_entity.pdbx_description
1 polymer ?
#
loop_
_entity_poly.entity_id
_entity_poly.type
_entity_poly.pdbx_seq_one_letter_code
_entity_poly.pdbx_strand_id
1 'polypeptide(L)'
;MNITLLKRLITAYTTVGKNFGFWISPIFSGILLLLLRLINFIFMKLDWIFFKKIRDNNINNPIIIVGNPRSGTTFLHRYLVNSKIGIGTQLWQMLYT
;
A
#
# COMPACT_ATOMS: atom_id res chain seq x y z
N MET A 1 -18.89 1.47 -14.48
CA MET A 1 -18.98 0.00 -14.56
C MET A 1 -18.39 -0.59 -13.28
N ASN A 2 -19.22 -1.09 -12.36
CA ASN A 2 -18.73 -1.63 -11.08
C ASN A 2 -18.27 -3.08 -11.28
N ILE A 3 -16.95 -3.28 -11.35
CA ILE A 3 -16.37 -4.62 -11.44
C ILE A 3 -16.30 -5.20 -10.02
N THR A 4 -16.96 -6.34 -9.80
CA THR A 4 -16.94 -7.03 -8.52
C THR A 4 -15.56 -7.64 -8.23
N LEU A 5 -15.18 -7.72 -6.94
CA LEU A 5 -13.92 -8.35 -6.52
C LEU A 5 -13.80 -9.79 -7.01
N LEU A 6 -14.92 -10.54 -6.98
CA LEU A 6 -14.97 -11.91 -7.47
C LEU A 6 -14.59 -12.00 -8.95
N LYS A 7 -15.13 -11.10 -9.79
CA LYS A 7 -14.81 -11.06 -11.22
C LYS A 7 -13.33 -10.77 -11.46
N ARG A 8 -12.71 -9.90 -10.64
CA ARG A 8 -11.27 -9.60 -10.71
C ARG A 8 -10.41 -10.81 -10.34
N LEU A 9 -10.77 -11.53 -9.27
CA LEU A 9 -10.06 -12.73 -8.82
C LEU A 9 -10.11 -13.84 -9.87
N ILE A 10 -11.30 -14.12 -10.44
CA ILE A 10 -11.48 -15.13 -11.49
C ILE A 10 -10.67 -14.75 -12.74
N THR A 11 -10.71 -13.48 -13.14
CA THR A 11 -9.94 -13.02 -14.32
C THR A 11 -8.44 -13.16 -14.09
N ALA A 12 -7.93 -12.80 -12.91
CA ALA A 12 -6.53 -12.97 -12.58
C ALA A 12 -6.10 -14.45 -12.56
N TYR A 13 -6.88 -15.30 -11.90
CA TYR A 13 -6.63 -16.74 -11.83
C TYR A 13 -6.60 -17.39 -13.22
N THR A 14 -7.61 -17.11 -14.05
CA THR A 14 -7.69 -17.66 -15.41
C THR A 14 -6.58 -17.13 -16.32
N THR A 15 -6.14 -15.89 -16.16
CA THR A 15 -5.03 -15.31 -16.92
C THR A 15 -3.71 -16.01 -16.58
N VAL A 16 -3.45 -16.24 -15.29
CA VAL A 16 -2.21 -16.92 -14.86
C VAL A 16 -2.19 -18.38 -15.31
N GLY A 17 -3.30 -19.10 -15.15
CA GLY A 17 -3.43 -20.48 -15.60
C GLY A 17 -3.27 -20.64 -17.12
N LYS A 18 -3.86 -19.72 -17.91
CA LYS A 18 -3.78 -19.77 -19.38
C LYS A 18 -2.41 -19.36 -19.94
N ASN A 19 -1.77 -18.33 -19.37
CA ASN A 19 -0.52 -17.81 -19.91
C ASN A 19 0.71 -18.58 -19.43
N PHE A 20 0.71 -19.04 -18.17
CA PHE A 20 1.88 -19.67 -17.54
C PHE A 20 1.69 -21.15 -17.23
N GLY A 21 0.49 -21.71 -17.41
CA GLY A 21 0.19 -23.12 -17.07
C GLY A 21 0.13 -23.42 -15.57
N PHE A 22 0.33 -22.42 -14.71
CA PHE A 22 0.32 -22.58 -13.26
C PHE A 22 -1.10 -22.43 -12.69
N TRP A 23 -1.74 -23.55 -12.38
CA TRP A 23 -3.08 -23.57 -11.78
C TRP A 23 -3.06 -23.62 -10.25
N ILE A 24 -2.05 -24.27 -9.66
CA ILE A 24 -1.98 -24.51 -8.20
C ILE A 24 -1.23 -23.38 -7.47
N SER A 25 -0.11 -22.91 -8.04
CA SER A 25 0.72 -21.85 -7.44
C SER A 25 -0.04 -20.55 -7.12
N PRO A 26 -0.94 -20.03 -7.99
CA PRO A 26 -1.67 -18.80 -7.70
C PRO A 26 -2.55 -18.91 -6.46
N ILE A 27 -3.13 -20.08 -6.19
CA ILE A 27 -3.96 -20.32 -5.00
C ILE A 27 -3.10 -20.18 -3.74
N PHE A 28 -1.93 -20.83 -3.71
CA PHE A 28 -1.02 -20.74 -2.58
C PHE A 28 -0.55 -19.30 -2.34
N SER A 29 -0.14 -18.59 -3.40
CA SER A 29 0.23 -17.17 -3.29
C SER A 29 -0.93 -16.30 -2.81
N GLY A 30 -2.17 -16.61 -3.23
CA GLY A 30 -3.38 -15.91 -2.81
C GLY A 30 -3.64 -16.08 -1.32
N ILE A 31 -3.53 -17.31 -0.81
CA ILE A 31 -3.62 -17.60 0.64
C ILE A 31 -2.54 -16.83 1.40
N LEU A 32 -1.29 -16.85 0.94
CA LEU A 32 -0.18 -16.18 1.61
C LEU A 32 -0.39 -14.66 1.69
N LEU A 33 -0.81 -14.03 0.60
CA LEU A 33 -1.11 -12.60 0.56
C LEU A 33 -2.31 -12.24 1.44
N LEU A 34 -3.31 -13.12 1.51
CA LEU A 34 -4.47 -12.93 2.38
C LEU A 34 -4.07 -13.00 3.86
N LEU A 35 -3.24 -13.98 4.24
CA LEU A 35 -2.69 -14.08 5.59
C LEU A 35 -1.86 -12.85 5.96
N LEU A 36 -0.96 -12.41 5.08
CA LEU A 36 -0.17 -11.20 5.28
C LEU A 36 -1.06 -9.97 5.50
N ARG A 37 -2.12 -9.83 4.71
CA ARG A 37 -3.07 -8.71 4.84
C ARG A 37 -3.88 -8.78 6.14
N LEU A 38 -4.29 -9.97 6.57
CA LEU A 38 -4.98 -10.16 7.87
C LEU A 38 -4.08 -9.79 9.05
N ILE A 39 -2.83 -10.24 9.03
CA ILE A 39 -1.85 -9.94 10.09
C ILE A 39 -1.64 -8.42 10.18
N ASN A 40 -1.32 -7.75 9.06
CA ASN A 40 -1.15 -6.30 9.03
C ASN A 40 -2.41 -5.57 9.54
N PHE A 41 -3.60 -6.00 9.12
CA PHE A 41 -4.85 -5.41 9.58
C PHE A 41 -5.03 -5.53 11.10
N ILE A 42 -4.75 -6.70 11.69
CA ILE A 42 -4.83 -6.91 13.13
C ILE A 42 -3.88 -5.97 13.87
N PHE A 43 -2.60 -5.92 13.45
CA PHE A 43 -1.60 -5.07 14.11
C PHE A 43 -1.90 -3.57 13.93
N MET A 44 -2.35 -3.13 12.76
CA MET A 44 -2.79 -1.74 12.58
C MET A 44 -4.00 -1.38 13.47
N LYS A 45 -4.93 -2.32 13.66
CA LYS A 45 -6.05 -2.12 14.60
C LYS A 45 -5.58 -2.06 16.04
N LEU A 46 -4.62 -2.89 16.42
CA LEU A 46 -3.99 -2.82 17.74
C LEU A 46 -3.28 -1.47 17.93
N ASP A 47 -2.49 -1.00 16.96
CA ASP A 47 -1.82 0.29 17.02
C ASP A 47 -2.82 1.44 17.20
N TRP A 48 -3.96 1.39 16.52
CA TRP A 48 -5.01 2.37 16.68
C TRP A 48 -5.64 2.38 18.09
N ILE A 49 -5.68 1.24 18.76
CA ILE A 49 -6.18 1.10 20.14
C ILE A 49 -5.14 1.61 21.15
N PHE A 50 -3.86 1.23 20.99
CA PHE A 50 -2.80 1.57 21.96
C PHE A 50 -2.28 3.00 21.80
N PHE A 51 -2.18 3.52 20.58
CA PHE A 51 -1.57 4.83 20.31
C PHE A 51 -2.62 5.91 20.02
N LYS A 52 -3.25 6.42 21.10
CA LYS A 52 -4.22 7.54 21.05
C LYS A 52 -3.69 8.78 20.30
N LYS A 53 -2.38 9.03 20.34
CA LYS A 53 -1.71 10.12 19.63
C LYS A 53 -1.91 10.07 18.11
N ILE A 54 -2.10 8.89 17.51
CA ILE A 54 -2.39 8.74 16.07
C ILE A 54 -3.79 9.26 15.73
N ARG A 55 -4.75 9.13 16.65
CA ARG A 55 -6.15 9.56 16.45
C ARG A 55 -6.34 11.06 16.67
N ASP A 56 -5.63 11.62 17.64
CA ASP A 56 -5.93 12.96 18.13
C ASP A 56 -4.97 14.03 17.56
N ASN A 57 -3.90 13.65 16.85
CA ASN A 57 -2.97 14.59 16.23
C ASN A 57 -3.47 15.10 14.88
N ASN A 58 -3.57 16.43 14.75
CA ASN A 58 -3.77 17.09 13.46
C ASN A 58 -2.43 17.33 12.75
N ILE A 59 -2.42 17.13 11.42
CA ILE A 59 -1.26 17.47 10.58
C ILE A 59 -1.26 18.98 10.37
N ASN A 60 -0.33 19.67 11.02
CA ASN A 60 -0.14 21.11 10.86
C ASN A 60 0.89 21.36 9.74
N ASN A 61 0.55 22.23 8.79
CA ASN A 61 1.42 22.71 7.71
C ASN A 61 2.05 21.61 6.83
N PRO A 62 1.24 20.82 6.08
CA PRO A 62 1.77 19.80 5.18
C PRO A 62 2.53 20.42 3.99
N ILE A 63 3.66 19.82 3.60
CA ILE A 63 4.38 20.15 2.38
C ILE A 63 3.84 19.28 1.25
N ILE A 64 3.20 19.90 0.26
CA ILE A 64 2.64 19.20 -0.91
C ILE A 64 3.55 19.46 -2.12
N ILE A 65 4.11 18.40 -2.68
CA ILE A 65 4.97 18.47 -3.87
C ILE A 65 4.12 18.17 -5.10
N VAL A 66 3.94 19.16 -5.96
CA VAL A 66 3.22 19.05 -7.24
C VAL A 66 4.14 19.45 -8.40
N GLY A 67 3.90 18.84 -9.56
CA GLY A 67 4.67 19.10 -10.77
C GLY A 67 4.40 18.06 -11.85
N ASN A 68 4.86 18.33 -13.07
CA ASN A 68 4.77 17.38 -14.17
C ASN A 68 5.63 16.13 -13.87
N PRO A 69 5.20 14.91 -14.26
CA PRO A 69 6.06 13.75 -14.19
C PRO A 69 7.42 14.03 -14.86
N ARG A 70 8.51 13.60 -14.21
CA ARG A 70 9.91 13.78 -14.63
C ARG A 70 10.51 15.18 -14.43
N SER A 71 9.85 16.10 -13.73
CA SER A 71 10.41 17.43 -13.38
C SER A 71 11.27 17.45 -12.09
N GLY A 72 11.80 16.30 -11.65
CA GLY A 72 12.65 16.23 -10.45
C GLY A 72 11.91 16.23 -9.10
N THR A 73 10.59 16.07 -9.08
CA THR A 73 9.79 16.01 -7.84
C THR A 73 10.22 14.88 -6.90
N THR A 74 10.69 13.75 -7.42
CA THR A 74 11.26 12.65 -6.62
C THR A 74 12.56 13.04 -5.91
N PHE A 75 13.44 13.78 -6.60
CA PHE A 75 14.67 14.28 -5.99
C PHE A 75 14.35 15.25 -4.87
N LEU A 76 13.46 16.22 -5.11
CA LEU A 76 13.03 17.20 -4.11
C LEU A 76 12.41 16.51 -2.88
N HIS A 77 11.51 15.55 -3.08
CA HIS A 77 10.90 14.77 -2.00
C HIS A 77 11.98 14.08 -1.14
N ARG A 78 12.92 13.37 -1.78
CA ARG A 78 14.01 12.67 -1.07
C ARG A 78 14.93 13.66 -0.34
N TYR A 79 15.24 14.80 -0.96
CA TYR A 79 16.07 15.83 -0.36
C TYR A 79 15.44 16.40 0.92
N LEU A 80 14.14 16.73 0.89
CA LEU A 80 13.42 17.27 2.06
C LEU A 80 13.39 16.28 3.24
N VAL A 81 13.16 15.00 2.95
CA VAL A 81 13.16 13.93 3.95
C VAL A 81 14.57 13.73 4.53
N ASN A 82 15.60 13.66 3.68
CA ASN A 82 16.99 13.49 4.12
C ASN A 82 17.50 14.69 4.92
N SER A 83 17.01 15.90 4.62
CA SER A 83 17.34 17.14 5.33
C SER A 83 16.55 17.33 6.63
N LYS A 84 15.69 16.36 7.00
CA LYS A 84 14.83 16.40 8.19
C LYS A 84 13.84 17.59 8.21
N ILE A 85 13.52 18.15 7.04
CA ILE A 85 12.56 19.27 6.90
C ILE A 85 11.12 18.74 6.95
N GLY A 86 10.90 17.49 6.56
CA GLY A 86 9.60 16.81 6.65
C GLY A 86 9.74 15.29 6.72
N ILE A 87 8.63 14.61 6.98
CA ILE A 87 8.54 13.15 7.00
C ILE A 87 7.70 12.71 5.80
N GLY A 88 8.25 11.78 5.01
CA GLY A 88 7.55 11.17 3.87
C GLY A 88 6.97 9.80 4.23
N THR A 89 5.98 9.34 3.47
CA THR A 89 5.43 7.99 3.61
C THR A 89 6.41 6.95 3.07
N GLN A 90 6.56 5.86 3.80
CA GLN A 90 7.37 4.73 3.34
C GLN A 90 6.53 3.82 2.43
N LEU A 91 7.19 3.13 1.49
CA LEU A 91 6.50 2.29 0.50
C LEU A 91 5.62 1.22 1.15
N TRP A 92 6.14 0.51 2.14
CA TRP A 92 5.39 -0.53 2.83
C TRP A 92 4.16 0.03 3.56
N GLN A 93 4.24 1.26 4.09
CA GLN A 93 3.09 1.93 4.70
C GLN A 93 2.00 2.14 3.66
N MET A 94 2.34 2.51 2.42
CA MET A 94 1.36 2.69 1.34
C MET A 94 0.79 1.39 0.79
N LEU A 95 1.55 0.29 0.87
CA LEU A 95 1.12 -1.02 0.37
C LEU A 95 0.22 -1.77 1.35
N TYR A 96 0.45 -1.58 2.65
CA TYR A 96 -0.19 -2.35 3.71
C TYR A 96 -1.06 -1.52 4.66
N THR A 97 -1.30 -0.23 4.36
CA THR A 97 -2.35 0.56 5.02
C THR A 97 -3.74 0.05 4.67
#